data_AF-A0A0R2EP50-F1
#
_entry.id   AF-A0A0R2EP50-F1
#
_cell.length_a   1.000
_cell.length_b   1.000
_cell.length_c   1.000
_cell.angle_alpha   90.00
_cell.angle_beta   90.00
_cell.angle_gamma   90.00
#
_symmetry.space_group_name_H-M   'P 1'
#
loop_
_entity.id
_entity.type
_entity.pdbx_description
1 polymer ?
#
loop_
_entity_poly.entity_id
_entity_poly.type
_entity_poly.pdbx_seq_one_letter_code
_entity_poly.pdbx_strand_id
1 'polypeptide(L)'
;MAVNGVVTKYGQDFVVTTDNVADTKKMRANINKIAKSINDKRLETDRQYKKPMAEFDDLMKGLGDKVKNLLDPLDSKIEEVETQERQARYDSVKAEIAEMAPNYGVSVTDIEVQPGWLLKSLSHKKLLEQIAEAMTQLRKDRNQRATDIQTVRMYADQLELESSGWAALISKGEPVSDILAEMDAAATKRDKERQQKAEKAKAAKEAQAAIDATHQVKQGDETIDTDTGEVVPQTITVKLTGTHKALGQVWAGAKQLGIRIELVDKEN
;
A
#
# COMPACT_ATOMS: atom_id res chain seq x y z
N MET A 1 -53.66 68.83 -24.72
CA MET A 1 -54.04 70.22 -25.09
C MET A 1 -53.80 71.23 -23.97
N ALA A 2 -54.11 70.97 -22.69
CA ALA A 2 -53.95 71.96 -21.61
C ALA A 2 -52.49 72.35 -21.26
N VAL A 3 -51.55 71.40 -21.25
CA VAL A 3 -50.14 71.65 -20.91
C VAL A 3 -49.46 72.54 -21.94
N ASN A 4 -49.58 72.21 -23.23
CA ASN A 4 -49.00 73.00 -24.32
C ASN A 4 -49.54 74.43 -24.33
N GLY A 5 -50.84 74.64 -24.07
CA GLY A 5 -51.42 75.99 -23.99
C GLY A 5 -50.87 76.83 -22.84
N VAL A 6 -50.58 76.20 -21.69
CA VAL A 6 -49.97 76.88 -20.53
C VAL A 6 -48.50 77.20 -20.80
N VAL A 7 -47.74 76.28 -21.41
CA VAL A 7 -46.35 76.51 -21.79
C VAL A 7 -46.24 77.63 -22.83
N THR A 8 -47.11 77.64 -23.85
CA THR A 8 -47.14 78.73 -24.85
C THR A 8 -47.53 80.07 -24.24
N LYS A 9 -48.48 80.11 -23.29
CA LYS A 9 -48.96 81.35 -22.68
C LYS A 9 -47.98 81.95 -21.67
N TYR A 10 -47.17 81.13 -21.02
CA TYR A 10 -46.44 81.52 -19.81
C TYR A 10 -44.94 81.15 -19.82
N GLY A 11 -44.45 80.50 -20.87
CA GLY A 11 -43.05 80.10 -21.02
C GLY A 11 -42.13 81.21 -21.56
N GLN A 12 -42.59 82.46 -21.60
CA GLN A 12 -41.81 83.63 -21.99
C GLN A 12 -41.23 84.34 -20.75
N ASP A 13 -40.16 85.11 -20.93
CA ASP A 13 -39.59 85.95 -19.87
C ASP A 13 -40.61 87.00 -19.41
N PHE A 14 -40.96 86.99 -18.12
CA PHE A 14 -41.88 87.97 -17.53
C PHE A 14 -41.31 88.58 -16.25
N VAL A 15 -41.54 89.88 -16.07
CA VAL A 15 -41.09 90.64 -14.89
C VAL A 15 -42.22 90.72 -13.87
N VAL A 16 -41.95 90.33 -12.62
CA VAL A 16 -42.91 90.43 -11.51
C VAL A 16 -42.76 91.79 -10.84
N THR A 17 -43.86 92.53 -10.74
CA THR A 17 -43.94 93.83 -10.07
C THR A 17 -44.97 93.77 -8.94
N THR A 18 -45.03 94.81 -8.09
CA THR A 18 -46.03 94.90 -7.00
C THR A 18 -47.46 94.84 -7.51
N ASP A 19 -47.71 95.38 -8.71
CA ASP A 19 -49.06 95.51 -9.27
C ASP A 19 -49.58 94.19 -9.87
N ASN A 20 -48.70 93.28 -10.30
CA ASN A 20 -49.07 92.01 -10.95
C ASN A 20 -48.86 90.75 -10.08
N VAL A 21 -48.27 90.90 -8.89
CA VAL A 21 -47.84 89.76 -8.05
C VAL A 21 -48.99 88.81 -7.66
N ALA A 22 -50.21 89.35 -7.49
CA ALA A 22 -51.38 88.56 -7.13
C ALA A 22 -51.77 87.58 -8.25
N ASP A 23 -51.72 88.04 -9.51
CA ASP A 23 -52.06 87.23 -10.67
C ASP A 23 -50.93 86.25 -11.01
N THR A 24 -49.66 86.65 -10.83
CA THR A 24 -48.52 85.74 -10.93
C THR A 24 -48.63 84.57 -9.93
N LYS A 25 -49.07 84.82 -8.69
CA LYS A 25 -49.29 83.75 -7.70
C LYS A 25 -50.39 82.78 -8.13
N LYS A 26 -51.51 83.28 -8.67
CA LYS A 26 -52.59 82.43 -9.22
C LYS A 26 -52.09 81.58 -10.39
N MET A 27 -51.29 82.17 -11.27
CA MET A 27 -50.66 81.48 -12.40
C MET A 27 -49.73 80.35 -11.92
N ARG A 28 -48.84 80.62 -10.95
CA ARG A 28 -47.97 79.58 -10.34
C ARG A 28 -48.80 78.44 -9.74
N ALA A 29 -49.87 78.76 -9.02
CA ALA A 29 -50.76 77.76 -8.44
C ALA A 29 -51.39 76.88 -9.52
N ASN A 30 -51.79 77.47 -10.66
CA ASN A 30 -52.33 76.72 -11.79
C ASN A 30 -51.29 75.80 -12.45
N ILE A 31 -50.05 76.29 -12.67
CA ILE A 31 -48.95 75.48 -13.20
C ILE A 31 -48.65 74.29 -12.28
N ASN A 32 -48.56 74.53 -10.97
CA ASN A 32 -48.34 73.46 -9.99
C ASN A 32 -49.47 72.42 -9.98
N LYS A 33 -50.73 72.85 -10.13
CA LYS A 33 -51.87 71.92 -10.25
C LYS A 33 -51.77 71.05 -11.50
N ILE A 34 -51.35 71.63 -12.63
CA ILE A 34 -51.15 70.89 -13.88
C ILE A 34 -49.99 69.89 -13.74
N ALA A 35 -48.84 70.33 -13.23
CA ALA A 35 -47.69 69.45 -12.98
C ALA A 35 -48.05 68.27 -12.05
N LYS A 36 -48.80 68.55 -10.98
CA LYS A 36 -49.31 67.52 -10.08
C LYS A 36 -50.23 66.53 -10.81
N SER A 37 -51.20 67.02 -11.59
CA SER A 37 -52.11 66.17 -12.36
C SER A 37 -51.39 65.24 -13.35
N ILE A 38 -50.32 65.73 -14.01
CA ILE A 38 -49.47 64.90 -14.88
C ILE A 38 -48.81 63.76 -14.08
N ASN A 39 -48.18 64.08 -12.95
CA ASN A 39 -47.51 63.07 -12.14
C ASN A 39 -48.51 62.10 -11.50
N ASP A 40 -49.67 62.58 -11.04
CA ASP A 40 -50.74 61.75 -10.49
C ASP A 40 -51.24 60.78 -11.56
N LYS A 41 -51.46 61.24 -12.80
CA LYS A 41 -51.85 60.36 -13.92
C LYS A 41 -50.76 59.36 -14.26
N ARG A 42 -49.49 59.77 -14.28
CA ARG A 42 -48.34 58.87 -14.49
C ARG A 42 -48.31 57.76 -13.43
N LEU A 43 -48.45 58.11 -12.16
CA LEU A 43 -48.43 57.16 -11.04
C LEU A 43 -49.66 56.25 -11.03
N GLU A 44 -50.84 56.79 -11.35
CA GLU A 44 -52.06 56.01 -11.50
C GLU A 44 -51.91 54.97 -12.61
N THR A 45 -51.44 55.39 -13.79
CA THR A 45 -51.19 54.51 -14.93
C THR A 45 -50.12 53.46 -14.61
N ASP A 46 -49.00 53.84 -13.96
CA ASP A 46 -47.97 52.91 -13.52
C ASP A 46 -48.52 51.83 -12.57
N ARG A 47 -49.37 52.21 -11.62
CA ARG A 47 -50.05 51.25 -10.71
C ARG A 47 -51.01 50.34 -11.45
N GLN A 48 -51.77 50.88 -12.41
CA GLN A 48 -52.70 50.11 -13.23
C GLN A 48 -52.01 49.02 -14.06
N TYR A 49 -50.75 49.23 -14.48
CA TYR A 49 -49.97 48.22 -15.20
C TYR A 49 -49.22 47.27 -14.26
N LYS A 50 -48.65 47.77 -13.16
CA LYS A 50 -47.88 46.93 -12.22
C LYS A 50 -48.73 45.88 -11.51
N LYS A 51 -49.97 46.24 -11.14
CA LYS A 51 -50.86 45.32 -10.44
C LYS A 51 -51.20 44.06 -11.26
N PRO A 52 -51.74 44.15 -12.49
CA PRO A 52 -52.04 42.96 -13.29
C PRO A 52 -50.79 42.18 -13.68
N MET A 53 -49.63 42.85 -13.83
CA MET A 53 -48.36 42.16 -14.06
C MET A 53 -47.97 41.28 -12.88
N ALA A 54 -48.02 41.84 -11.66
CA ALA A 54 -47.72 41.07 -10.44
C ALA A 54 -48.70 39.91 -10.23
N GLU A 55 -50.00 40.15 -10.47
CA GLU A 55 -51.02 39.09 -10.40
C GLU A 55 -50.78 37.97 -11.43
N PHE A 56 -50.32 38.32 -12.63
CA PHE A 56 -49.94 37.35 -13.66
C PHE A 56 -48.70 36.54 -13.25
N ASP A 57 -47.66 37.20 -12.74
CA ASP A 57 -46.45 36.52 -12.27
C ASP A 57 -46.76 35.56 -11.12
N ASP A 58 -47.58 35.97 -10.15
CA ASP A 58 -48.03 35.12 -9.05
C ASP A 58 -48.87 33.94 -9.55
N LEU A 59 -49.75 34.16 -10.53
CA LEU A 59 -50.52 33.09 -11.17
C LEU A 59 -49.60 32.07 -11.85
N MET A 60 -48.64 32.53 -12.66
CA MET A 60 -47.71 31.67 -13.37
C MET A 60 -46.82 30.89 -12.42
N LYS A 61 -46.34 31.53 -11.35
CA LYS A 61 -45.57 30.87 -10.29
C LYS A 61 -46.40 29.81 -9.57
N GLY A 62 -47.63 30.13 -9.19
CA GLY A 62 -48.55 29.18 -8.56
C GLY A 62 -48.91 27.99 -9.47
N LEU A 63 -49.00 28.20 -10.80
CA LEU A 63 -49.15 27.11 -11.76
C LEU A 63 -47.89 26.24 -11.84
N GLY A 64 -46.69 26.85 -11.87
CA GLY A 64 -45.42 26.14 -11.82
C GLY A 64 -45.26 25.30 -10.57
N ASP A 65 -45.61 25.84 -9.40
CA ASP A 65 -45.56 25.15 -8.12
C ASP A 65 -46.54 23.95 -8.09
N LYS A 66 -47.74 24.09 -8.67
CA LYS A 66 -48.68 22.97 -8.80
C LYS A 66 -48.12 21.83 -9.65
N VAL A 67 -47.48 22.15 -10.78
CA VAL A 67 -46.84 21.14 -11.63
C VAL A 67 -45.71 20.46 -10.88
N LYS A 68 -44.85 21.23 -10.20
CA LYS A 68 -43.74 20.68 -9.42
C LYS A 68 -44.23 19.73 -8.31
N ASN A 69 -45.27 20.14 -7.57
CA ASN A 69 -45.86 19.30 -6.51
C ASN A 69 -46.46 17.99 -7.04
N LEU A 70 -46.76 17.89 -8.34
CA LEU A 70 -47.17 16.65 -8.98
C LEU A 70 -45.97 15.82 -9.47
N LEU A 71 -44.91 16.46 -9.96
CA LEU A 71 -43.71 15.79 -10.46
C LEU A 71 -42.88 15.19 -9.32
N ASP A 72 -42.63 15.93 -8.24
CA ASP A 72 -41.73 15.48 -7.17
C ASP A 72 -42.13 14.09 -6.59
N PRO A 73 -43.43 13.79 -6.30
CA PRO A 73 -43.84 12.46 -5.86
C PRO A 73 -43.81 11.39 -6.96
N LEU A 74 -43.96 11.79 -8.24
CA LEU A 74 -43.86 10.85 -9.36
C LEU A 74 -42.41 10.41 -9.55
N ASP A 75 -41.47 11.35 -9.54
CA ASP A 75 -40.04 11.07 -9.65
C ASP A 75 -39.59 10.13 -8.53
N SER A 76 -39.99 10.43 -7.29
CA SER A 76 -39.68 9.56 -6.13
C SER A 76 -40.24 8.14 -6.28
N LYS A 77 -41.46 7.99 -6.81
CA LYS A 77 -42.05 6.66 -7.04
C LYS A 77 -41.37 5.91 -8.19
N ILE A 78 -40.94 6.63 -9.24
CA ILE A 78 -40.18 6.05 -10.34
C ILE A 78 -38.84 5.53 -9.80
N GLU A 79 -38.11 6.34 -9.03
CA GLU A 79 -36.85 5.95 -8.41
C GLU A 79 -37.00 4.73 -7.47
N GLU A 80 -38.10 4.67 -6.69
CA GLU A 80 -38.40 3.54 -5.84
C GLU A 80 -38.58 2.26 -6.66
N VAL A 81 -39.38 2.30 -7.73
CA VAL A 81 -39.60 1.16 -8.62
C VAL A 81 -38.30 0.73 -9.31
N GLU A 82 -37.52 1.67 -9.84
CA GLU A 82 -36.24 1.35 -10.48
C GLU A 82 -35.24 0.73 -9.51
N THR A 83 -35.24 1.18 -8.24
CA THR A 83 -34.41 0.59 -7.18
C THR A 83 -34.86 -0.83 -6.85
N GLN A 84 -36.17 -1.05 -6.70
CA GLN A 84 -36.73 -2.39 -6.44
C GLN A 84 -36.44 -3.35 -7.60
N GLU A 85 -36.60 -2.91 -8.86
CA GLU A 85 -36.29 -3.72 -10.03
C GLU A 85 -34.80 -4.05 -10.12
N ARG A 86 -33.92 -3.09 -9.82
CA ARG A 86 -32.47 -3.33 -9.76
C ARG A 86 -32.12 -4.33 -8.67
N GLN A 87 -32.75 -4.25 -7.50
CA GLN A 87 -32.54 -5.20 -6.41
C GLN A 87 -33.04 -6.60 -6.80
N ALA A 88 -34.23 -6.72 -7.37
CA ALA A 88 -34.76 -8.00 -7.86
C ALA A 88 -33.85 -8.62 -8.93
N ARG A 89 -33.30 -7.79 -9.84
CA ARG A 89 -32.32 -8.23 -10.83
C ARG A 89 -31.03 -8.71 -10.16
N TYR A 90 -30.54 -8.00 -9.14
CA TYR A 90 -29.36 -8.40 -8.38
C TYR A 90 -29.56 -9.76 -7.69
N ASP A 91 -30.72 -9.98 -7.09
CA ASP A 91 -31.05 -11.25 -6.43
C ASP A 91 -31.16 -12.39 -7.46
N SER A 92 -31.76 -12.12 -8.62
CA SER A 92 -31.78 -13.07 -9.75
C SER A 92 -30.37 -13.41 -10.24
N VAL A 93 -29.49 -12.41 -10.45
CA VAL A 93 -28.09 -12.65 -10.85
C VAL A 93 -27.36 -13.49 -9.80
N LYS A 94 -27.58 -13.25 -8.51
CA LYS A 94 -27.02 -14.07 -7.43
C LYS A 94 -27.50 -15.51 -7.47
N ALA A 95 -28.79 -15.73 -7.78
CA ALA A 95 -29.33 -17.08 -7.94
C ALA A 95 -28.67 -17.82 -9.11
N GLU A 96 -28.50 -17.16 -10.26
CA GLU A 96 -27.80 -17.72 -11.43
C GLU A 96 -26.34 -18.08 -11.09
N ILE A 97 -25.62 -17.18 -10.39
CA ILE A 97 -24.26 -17.46 -9.92
C ILE A 97 -24.25 -18.68 -9.00
N ALA A 98 -25.22 -18.80 -8.08
CA ALA A 98 -25.29 -19.91 -7.14
C ALA A 98 -25.57 -21.25 -7.84
N GLU A 99 -26.40 -21.25 -8.89
CA GLU A 99 -26.69 -22.44 -9.70
C GLU A 99 -25.47 -22.85 -10.54
N MET A 100 -24.77 -21.89 -11.13
CA MET A 100 -23.64 -22.16 -12.02
C MET A 100 -22.34 -22.51 -11.27
N ALA A 101 -22.06 -21.87 -10.13
CA ALA A 101 -20.78 -21.95 -9.42
C ALA A 101 -20.24 -23.37 -9.19
N PRO A 102 -21.06 -24.37 -8.79
CA PRO A 102 -20.61 -25.75 -8.62
C PRO A 102 -20.01 -26.36 -9.89
N ASN A 103 -20.56 -26.04 -11.07
CA ASN A 103 -20.08 -26.56 -12.36
C ASN A 103 -18.69 -26.02 -12.73
N TYR A 104 -18.30 -24.89 -12.16
CA TYR A 104 -16.99 -24.27 -12.37
C TYR A 104 -16.02 -24.52 -11.20
N GLY A 105 -16.45 -25.16 -10.12
CA GLY A 105 -15.61 -25.40 -8.94
C GLY A 105 -15.17 -24.11 -8.24
N VAL A 106 -16.01 -23.07 -8.27
CA VAL A 106 -15.78 -21.78 -7.62
C VAL A 106 -16.81 -21.57 -6.50
N SER A 107 -16.49 -20.75 -5.48
CA SER A 107 -17.50 -20.35 -4.48
C SER A 107 -18.34 -19.20 -5.03
N VAL A 108 -19.62 -19.19 -4.67
CA VAL A 108 -20.55 -18.08 -4.97
C VAL A 108 -20.01 -16.76 -4.44
N THR A 109 -19.36 -16.78 -3.27
CA THR A 109 -18.79 -15.59 -2.61
C THR A 109 -17.59 -15.00 -3.33
N ASP A 110 -16.95 -15.76 -4.21
CA ASP A 110 -15.76 -15.31 -4.95
C ASP A 110 -16.11 -14.59 -6.25
N ILE A 111 -17.38 -14.66 -6.68
CA ILE A 111 -17.86 -14.03 -7.91
C ILE A 111 -18.49 -12.69 -7.56
N GLU A 112 -17.82 -11.61 -7.99
CA GLU A 112 -18.33 -10.26 -7.83
C GLU A 112 -19.37 -9.92 -8.91
N VAL A 113 -20.54 -9.47 -8.47
CA VAL A 113 -21.63 -9.03 -9.37
C VAL A 113 -21.24 -7.73 -10.05
N GLN A 114 -21.11 -7.77 -11.38
CA GLN A 114 -20.71 -6.61 -12.16
C GLN A 114 -21.90 -5.67 -12.43
N PRO A 115 -21.73 -4.32 -12.39
CA PRO A 115 -22.82 -3.37 -12.64
C PRO A 115 -23.54 -3.58 -13.97
N GLY A 116 -22.82 -4.02 -15.01
CA GLY A 116 -23.37 -4.34 -16.32
C GLY A 116 -24.41 -5.46 -16.30
N TRP A 117 -24.34 -6.37 -15.33
CA TRP A 117 -25.27 -7.50 -15.19
C TRP A 117 -26.66 -7.08 -14.71
N LEU A 118 -26.74 -5.91 -14.08
CA LEU A 118 -27.96 -5.32 -13.54
C LEU A 118 -28.73 -4.47 -14.57
N LEU A 119 -28.19 -4.32 -15.78
CA LEU A 119 -28.84 -3.53 -16.84
C LEU A 119 -30.07 -4.27 -17.40
N LYS A 120 -31.19 -3.56 -17.51
CA LYS A 120 -32.44 -4.07 -18.13
C LYS A 120 -32.24 -4.54 -19.57
N SER A 121 -31.33 -3.91 -20.31
CA SER A 121 -31.03 -4.23 -21.70
C SER A 121 -30.18 -5.49 -21.89
N LEU A 122 -29.55 -6.01 -20.82
CA LEU A 122 -28.73 -7.21 -20.91
C LEU A 122 -29.63 -8.45 -20.99
N SER A 123 -29.61 -9.11 -22.15
CA SER A 123 -30.35 -10.35 -22.33
C SER A 123 -29.87 -11.44 -21.37
N HIS A 124 -30.79 -12.32 -20.96
CA HIS A 124 -30.49 -13.42 -20.04
C HIS A 124 -29.37 -14.33 -20.57
N LYS A 125 -29.39 -14.68 -21.86
CA LYS A 125 -28.31 -15.42 -22.52
C LYS A 125 -26.95 -14.73 -22.36
N LYS A 126 -26.88 -13.42 -22.58
CA LYS A 126 -25.61 -12.67 -22.48
C LYS A 126 -25.13 -12.57 -21.04
N LEU A 127 -26.05 -12.44 -20.09
CA LEU A 127 -25.75 -12.51 -18.67
C LEU A 127 -25.07 -13.85 -18.31
N LEU A 128 -25.68 -14.98 -18.70
CA LEU A 128 -25.11 -16.30 -18.43
C LEU A 128 -23.73 -16.48 -19.06
N GLU A 129 -23.53 -16.02 -20.30
CA GLU A 129 -22.21 -16.04 -20.96
C GLU A 129 -21.16 -15.25 -20.16
N GLN A 130 -21.50 -14.06 -19.66
CA GLN A 130 -20.59 -13.22 -18.89
C GLN A 130 -20.28 -13.81 -17.50
N ILE A 131 -21.27 -14.41 -16.83
CA ILE A 131 -21.08 -15.12 -15.57
C ILE A 131 -20.15 -16.32 -15.78
N ALA A 132 -20.39 -17.12 -16.82
CA ALA A 132 -19.57 -18.27 -17.18
C ALA A 132 -18.11 -17.87 -17.48
N GLU A 133 -17.91 -16.77 -18.20
CA GLU A 133 -16.59 -16.22 -18.50
C GLU A 133 -15.87 -15.80 -17.21
N ALA A 134 -16.54 -15.06 -16.33
CA ALA A 134 -15.98 -14.64 -15.04
C ALA A 134 -15.58 -15.85 -14.17
N MET A 135 -16.44 -16.86 -14.07
CA MET A 135 -16.13 -18.09 -13.33
C MET A 135 -14.94 -18.86 -13.94
N THR A 136 -14.87 -18.92 -15.27
CA THR A 136 -13.78 -19.58 -15.99
C THR A 136 -12.45 -18.90 -15.74
N GLN A 137 -12.41 -17.56 -15.79
CA GLN A 137 -11.21 -16.79 -15.50
C GLN A 137 -10.80 -16.96 -14.04
N LEU A 138 -11.74 -16.84 -13.09
CA LEU A 138 -11.43 -17.05 -11.67
C LEU A 138 -10.80 -18.42 -11.40
N ARG A 139 -11.34 -19.48 -11.99
CA ARG A 139 -10.76 -20.82 -11.88
C ARG A 139 -9.35 -20.88 -12.47
N LYS A 140 -9.16 -20.28 -13.66
CA LYS A 140 -7.85 -20.24 -14.33
C LYS A 140 -6.82 -19.53 -13.45
N ASP A 141 -7.18 -18.39 -12.88
CA ASP A 141 -6.31 -17.61 -12.00
C ASP A 141 -5.94 -18.38 -10.74
N ARG A 142 -6.89 -19.12 -10.14
CA ARG A 142 -6.61 -20.00 -9.00
C ARG A 142 -5.63 -21.12 -9.34
N ASN A 143 -5.85 -21.78 -10.47
CA ASN A 143 -4.97 -22.85 -10.93
C ASN A 143 -3.57 -22.32 -11.24
N GLN A 144 -3.47 -21.14 -11.86
CA GLN A 144 -2.20 -20.48 -12.12
C GLN A 144 -1.47 -20.14 -10.82
N ARG A 145 -2.13 -19.49 -9.86
CA ARG A 145 -1.52 -19.19 -8.55
C ARG A 145 -1.06 -20.45 -7.82
N ALA A 146 -1.83 -21.54 -7.87
CA ALA A 146 -1.42 -22.81 -7.28
C ALA A 146 -0.16 -23.36 -7.95
N THR A 147 -0.07 -23.24 -9.28
CA THR A 147 1.09 -23.66 -10.08
C THR A 147 2.31 -22.80 -9.78
N ASP A 148 2.13 -21.48 -9.65
CA ASP A 148 3.17 -20.52 -9.31
C ASP A 148 3.73 -20.79 -7.91
N ILE A 149 2.86 -21.02 -6.92
CA ILE A 149 3.27 -21.40 -5.55
C ILE A 149 4.09 -22.69 -5.57
N GLN A 150 3.67 -23.71 -6.33
CA GLN A 150 4.43 -24.96 -6.45
C GLN A 150 5.79 -24.75 -7.12
N THR A 151 5.84 -23.92 -8.17
CA THR A 151 7.09 -23.58 -8.87
C THR A 151 8.08 -22.91 -7.93
N VAL A 152 7.63 -21.90 -7.16
CA VAL A 152 8.46 -21.20 -6.17
C VAL A 152 8.93 -22.16 -5.07
N ARG A 153 8.08 -23.06 -4.58
CA ARG A 153 8.46 -24.04 -3.55
C ARG A 153 9.53 -25.01 -4.06
N MET A 154 9.34 -25.59 -5.23
CA MET A 154 10.32 -26.50 -5.85
C MET A 154 11.66 -25.79 -6.09
N TYR A 155 11.63 -24.52 -6.52
CA TYR A 155 12.84 -23.74 -6.71
C TYR A 155 13.55 -23.41 -5.39
N ALA A 156 12.79 -23.11 -4.34
CA ALA A 156 13.32 -22.86 -3.00
C ALA A 156 14.03 -24.11 -2.48
N ASP A 157 13.41 -25.28 -2.64
CA ASP A 157 14.00 -26.56 -2.25
C ASP A 157 15.31 -26.83 -3.01
N GLN A 158 15.35 -26.57 -4.32
CA GLN A 158 16.57 -26.70 -5.13
C GLN A 158 17.71 -25.78 -4.65
N LEU A 159 17.36 -24.58 -4.16
CA LEU A 159 18.32 -23.63 -3.62
C LEU A 159 18.60 -23.83 -2.12
N GLU A 160 18.00 -24.83 -1.46
CA GLU A 160 18.02 -25.02 -0.01
C GLU A 160 17.57 -23.76 0.78
N LEU A 161 16.54 -23.08 0.29
CA LEU A 161 15.92 -21.92 0.93
C LEU A 161 14.57 -22.30 1.56
N GLU A 162 14.19 -21.58 2.62
CA GLU A 162 12.87 -21.74 3.25
C GLU A 162 11.80 -21.22 2.28
N SER A 163 10.80 -22.05 1.96
CA SER A 163 9.87 -21.80 0.85
C SER A 163 8.61 -21.01 1.22
N SER A 164 8.21 -20.95 2.49
CA SER A 164 6.96 -20.30 2.91
C SER A 164 7.00 -18.78 2.72
N GLY A 165 8.14 -18.14 2.99
CA GLY A 165 8.33 -16.70 2.78
C GLY A 165 8.14 -16.29 1.32
N TRP A 166 8.75 -17.03 0.39
CA TRP A 166 8.67 -16.76 -1.04
C TRP A 166 7.29 -17.09 -1.63
N ALA A 167 6.67 -18.20 -1.20
CA ALA A 167 5.32 -18.56 -1.63
C ALA A 167 4.27 -17.51 -1.20
N ALA A 168 4.50 -16.78 -0.09
CA ALA A 168 3.63 -15.70 0.33
C ALA A 168 3.67 -14.49 -0.61
N LEU A 169 4.75 -14.27 -1.36
CA LEU A 169 4.86 -13.17 -2.33
C LEU A 169 3.93 -13.37 -3.52
N ILE A 170 3.74 -14.62 -3.97
CA ILE A 170 2.72 -14.96 -4.98
C ILE A 170 1.31 -14.55 -4.51
N SER A 171 1.02 -14.74 -3.23
CA SER A 171 -0.28 -14.34 -2.66
C SER A 171 -0.47 -12.83 -2.61
N LYS A 172 0.62 -12.05 -2.62
CA LYS A 172 0.62 -10.58 -2.71
C LYS A 172 0.58 -10.06 -4.15
N GLY A 173 0.61 -10.95 -5.14
CA GLY A 173 0.56 -10.60 -6.56
C GLY A 173 1.93 -10.28 -7.17
N GLU A 174 3.03 -10.64 -6.52
CA GLU A 174 4.36 -10.51 -7.13
C GLU A 174 4.56 -11.55 -8.24
N PRO A 175 5.20 -11.17 -9.36
CA PRO A 175 5.40 -12.08 -10.48
C PRO A 175 6.46 -13.14 -10.15
N VAL A 176 6.22 -14.37 -10.60
CA VAL A 176 7.13 -15.51 -10.37
C VAL A 176 8.55 -15.19 -10.81
N SER A 177 8.73 -14.53 -11.96
CA SER A 177 10.06 -14.18 -12.48
C SER A 177 10.92 -13.39 -11.49
N ASP A 178 10.31 -12.43 -10.82
CA ASP A 178 11.03 -11.50 -9.94
C ASP A 178 11.37 -12.23 -8.63
N ILE A 179 10.42 -13.03 -8.12
CA ILE A 179 10.64 -13.89 -6.95
C ILE A 179 11.81 -14.86 -7.20
N LEU A 180 11.87 -15.53 -8.36
CA LEU A 180 12.96 -16.46 -8.67
C LEU A 180 14.33 -15.73 -8.73
N ALA A 181 14.37 -14.52 -9.29
CA ALA A 181 15.59 -13.72 -9.33
C ALA A 181 16.06 -13.27 -7.93
N GLU A 182 15.12 -12.92 -7.05
CA GLU A 182 15.43 -12.60 -5.66
C GLU A 182 15.92 -13.82 -4.87
N MET A 183 15.36 -15.00 -5.13
CA MET A 183 15.81 -16.27 -4.55
C MET A 183 17.26 -16.59 -4.96
N ASP A 184 17.62 -16.38 -6.23
CA ASP A 184 19.01 -16.56 -6.70
C ASP A 184 19.99 -15.61 -6.00
N ALA A 185 19.59 -14.35 -5.84
CA ALA A 185 20.38 -13.35 -5.13
C ALA A 185 20.54 -13.75 -3.64
N ALA A 186 19.48 -14.25 -3.02
CA ALA A 186 19.50 -14.71 -1.63
C ALA A 186 20.40 -15.94 -1.44
N ALA A 187 20.31 -16.94 -2.34
CA ALA A 187 21.17 -18.12 -2.32
C ALA A 187 22.64 -17.75 -2.51
N THR A 188 22.94 -16.90 -3.50
CA THR A 188 24.30 -16.40 -3.76
C THR A 188 24.88 -15.67 -2.55
N LYS A 189 24.07 -14.82 -1.88
CA LYS A 189 24.49 -14.10 -0.68
C LYS A 189 24.77 -15.07 0.47
N ARG A 190 23.90 -16.03 0.72
CA ARG A 190 24.08 -17.07 1.74
C ARG A 190 25.38 -17.84 1.51
N ASP A 191 25.66 -18.25 0.27
CA ASP A 191 26.84 -19.07 -0.04
C ASP A 191 28.13 -18.27 0.13
N LYS A 192 28.15 -16.99 -0.29
CA LYS A 192 29.26 -16.07 0.01
C LYS A 192 29.47 -15.89 1.51
N GLU A 193 28.41 -15.72 2.29
CA GLU A 193 28.50 -15.59 3.75
C GLU A 193 29.02 -16.89 4.41
N ARG A 194 28.58 -18.07 3.92
CA ARG A 194 29.08 -19.38 4.38
C ARG A 194 30.58 -19.52 4.09
N GLN A 195 31.02 -19.17 2.88
CA GLN A 195 32.44 -19.18 2.50
C GLN A 195 33.27 -18.24 3.37
N GLN A 196 32.84 -16.99 3.53
CA GLN A 196 33.54 -16.01 4.37
C GLN A 196 33.62 -16.45 5.84
N LYS A 197 32.55 -17.07 6.39
CA LYS A 197 32.57 -17.62 7.75
C LYS A 197 33.54 -18.80 7.87
N ALA A 198 33.56 -19.69 6.88
CA ALA A 198 34.48 -20.83 6.86
C ALA A 198 35.95 -20.38 6.75
N GLU A 199 36.25 -19.41 5.89
CA GLU A 199 37.59 -18.81 5.76
C GLU A 199 38.04 -18.13 7.05
N LYS A 200 37.17 -17.32 7.68
CA LYS A 200 37.45 -16.69 8.98
C LYS A 200 37.70 -17.74 10.07
N ALA A 201 36.91 -18.80 10.10
CA ALA A 201 37.09 -19.89 11.07
C ALA A 201 38.41 -20.64 10.84
N LYS A 202 38.80 -20.87 9.57
CA LYS A 202 40.08 -21.50 9.21
C LYS A 202 41.27 -20.61 9.60
N ALA A 203 41.23 -19.32 9.25
CA ALA A 203 42.26 -18.35 9.61
C ALA A 203 42.41 -18.21 11.14
N ALA A 204 41.30 -18.21 11.89
CA ALA A 204 41.34 -18.19 13.36
C ALA A 204 42.02 -19.45 13.94
N LYS A 205 41.73 -20.63 13.38
CA LYS A 205 42.39 -21.88 13.79
C LYS A 205 43.89 -21.88 13.46
N GLU A 206 44.27 -21.41 12.27
CA GLU A 206 45.68 -21.31 11.85
C GLU A 206 46.46 -20.31 12.72
N ALA A 207 45.85 -19.15 13.05
CA ALA A 207 46.44 -18.18 13.96
C ALA A 207 46.65 -18.75 15.36
N GLN A 208 45.66 -19.46 15.91
CA GLN A 208 45.80 -20.14 17.21
C GLN A 208 46.92 -21.20 17.18
N ALA A 209 46.94 -22.05 16.15
CA ALA A 209 48.00 -23.06 16.00
C ALA A 209 49.40 -22.43 15.85
N ALA A 210 49.52 -21.28 15.18
CA ALA A 210 50.77 -20.54 15.08
C ALA A 210 51.20 -19.96 16.45
N ILE A 211 50.27 -19.41 17.24
CA ILE A 211 50.55 -18.93 18.61
C ILE A 211 51.03 -20.10 19.49
N ASP A 212 50.35 -21.25 19.43
CA ASP A 212 50.72 -22.46 20.18
C ASP A 212 52.11 -22.99 19.74
N ALA A 213 52.44 -22.89 18.45
CA ALA A 213 53.75 -23.28 17.91
C ALA A 213 54.88 -22.28 18.24
N THR A 214 54.57 -20.98 18.44
CA THR A 214 55.59 -19.97 18.78
C THR A 214 55.96 -19.99 20.28
N HIS A 215 55.11 -20.59 21.13
CA HIS A 215 55.47 -20.96 22.51
C HIS A 215 56.38 -22.22 22.57
N GLN A 216 56.84 -22.73 21.42
CA GLN A 216 57.86 -23.78 21.35
C GLN A 216 59.14 -23.20 20.74
N VAL A 217 60.20 -23.08 21.54
CA VAL A 217 61.55 -22.75 21.05
C VAL A 217 62.45 -23.98 21.20
N LYS A 218 62.94 -24.50 20.07
CA LYS A 218 64.01 -25.51 20.00
C LYS A 218 65.38 -24.82 20.01
N GLN A 219 66.24 -25.18 20.97
CA GLN A 219 67.69 -25.03 20.84
C GLN A 219 68.32 -26.41 21.06
N GLY A 220 68.62 -27.10 19.95
CA GLY A 220 69.13 -28.48 20.01
C GLY A 220 68.04 -29.50 20.38
N ASP A 221 68.46 -30.68 20.84
CA ASP A 221 67.60 -31.88 20.93
C ASP A 221 66.70 -31.95 22.18
N GLU A 222 66.36 -30.82 22.81
CA GLU A 222 65.41 -30.78 23.94
C GLU A 222 64.46 -29.57 23.89
N THR A 223 63.22 -29.78 24.32
CA THR A 223 62.10 -28.82 24.31
C THR A 223 61.76 -28.42 25.74
N ILE A 224 61.71 -27.11 26.04
CA ILE A 224 61.46 -26.54 27.38
C ILE A 224 60.10 -25.86 27.42
N ASP A 225 59.31 -26.13 28.46
CA ASP A 225 58.05 -25.43 28.80
C ASP A 225 58.36 -24.13 29.57
N THR A 226 57.96 -22.98 29.01
CA THR A 226 58.34 -21.65 29.50
C THR A 226 57.48 -21.08 30.63
N ASP A 227 56.46 -21.80 31.13
CA ASP A 227 55.62 -21.31 32.23
C ASP A 227 55.83 -22.05 33.57
N THR A 228 56.45 -23.25 33.59
CA THR A 228 56.42 -24.09 34.82
C THR A 228 57.74 -24.66 35.34
N GLY A 229 58.84 -24.62 34.58
CA GLY A 229 60.20 -24.72 35.16
C GLY A 229 60.60 -26.01 35.92
N GLU A 230 59.95 -27.16 35.72
CA GLU A 230 60.40 -28.46 36.28
C GLU A 230 60.78 -29.51 35.22
N VAL A 231 61.89 -30.23 35.48
CA VAL A 231 62.55 -31.19 34.59
C VAL A 231 62.10 -32.62 34.88
N VAL A 232 61.58 -33.33 33.87
CA VAL A 232 61.21 -34.76 33.97
C VAL A 232 62.48 -35.64 33.88
N PRO A 233 62.72 -36.59 34.80
CA PRO A 233 63.94 -37.41 34.82
C PRO A 233 63.97 -38.42 33.65
N GLN A 234 65.05 -38.39 32.86
CA GLN A 234 65.30 -39.31 31.75
C GLN A 234 65.92 -40.63 32.26
N THR A 235 65.38 -41.78 31.83
CA THR A 235 65.97 -43.10 32.11
C THR A 235 66.46 -43.70 30.79
N ILE A 236 67.71 -44.15 30.72
CA ILE A 236 68.29 -44.83 29.55
C ILE A 236 68.87 -46.19 29.92
N THR A 237 68.70 -47.20 29.06
CA THR A 237 69.26 -48.55 29.25
C THR A 237 70.52 -48.72 28.40
N VAL A 238 71.65 -49.05 29.03
CA VAL A 238 72.94 -49.19 28.35
C VAL A 238 73.57 -50.55 28.68
N LYS A 239 74.02 -51.30 27.68
CA LYS A 239 74.72 -52.58 27.87
C LYS A 239 76.23 -52.36 27.90
N LEU A 240 76.85 -52.68 29.03
CA LEU A 240 78.30 -52.54 29.23
C LEU A 240 78.95 -53.93 29.28
N THR A 241 80.08 -54.11 28.60
CA THR A 241 80.86 -55.36 28.60
C THR A 241 82.32 -55.04 28.87
N GLY A 242 82.94 -55.71 29.84
CA GLY A 242 84.31 -55.46 30.25
C GLY A 242 84.75 -56.36 31.39
N THR A 243 85.95 -56.15 31.91
CA THR A 243 86.43 -56.87 33.11
C THR A 243 85.71 -56.38 34.36
N HIS A 244 85.59 -57.23 35.38
CA HIS A 244 84.92 -56.89 36.65
C HIS A 244 85.47 -55.58 37.25
N LYS A 245 86.80 -55.39 37.22
CA LYS A 245 87.44 -54.16 37.72
C LYS A 245 87.00 -52.91 36.97
N ALA A 246 86.87 -52.96 35.64
CA ALA A 246 86.46 -51.83 34.82
C ALA A 246 84.97 -51.47 35.03
N LEU A 247 84.09 -52.48 35.11
CA LEU A 247 82.66 -52.27 35.36
C LEU A 247 82.40 -51.72 36.77
N GLY A 248 83.18 -52.16 37.76
CA GLY A 248 83.12 -51.59 39.12
C GLY A 248 83.51 -50.12 39.19
N GLN A 249 84.49 -49.69 38.39
CA GLN A 249 84.88 -48.27 38.30
C GLN A 249 83.79 -47.39 37.68
N VAL A 250 83.11 -47.89 36.64
CA VAL A 250 81.97 -47.18 36.02
C VAL A 250 80.82 -47.02 37.03
N TRP A 251 80.51 -48.07 37.80
CA TRP A 251 79.48 -48.01 38.84
C TRP A 251 79.81 -46.98 39.93
N ALA A 252 81.06 -46.97 40.41
CA ALA A 252 81.51 -46.02 41.43
C ALA A 252 81.45 -44.57 40.94
N GLY A 253 81.85 -44.31 39.69
CA GLY A 253 81.79 -42.98 39.07
C GLY A 253 80.36 -42.47 38.92
N ALA A 254 79.43 -43.31 38.49
CA ALA A 254 78.02 -42.93 38.36
C ALA A 254 77.38 -42.56 39.70
N LYS A 255 77.71 -43.28 40.78
CA LYS A 255 77.23 -42.96 42.14
C LYS A 255 77.77 -41.62 42.64
N GLN A 256 79.02 -41.26 42.31
CA GLN A 256 79.59 -39.96 42.64
C GLN A 256 78.91 -38.80 41.89
N LEU A 257 78.40 -39.06 40.68
CA LEU A 257 77.64 -38.11 39.88
C LEU A 257 76.14 -38.07 40.22
N GLY A 258 75.69 -38.80 41.25
CA GLY A 258 74.30 -38.83 41.69
C GLY A 258 73.36 -39.66 40.80
N ILE A 259 73.91 -40.48 39.89
CA ILE A 259 73.13 -41.32 38.97
C ILE A 259 72.82 -42.66 39.66
N ARG A 260 71.54 -43.09 39.63
CA ARG A 260 71.12 -44.41 40.11
C ARG A 260 71.27 -45.44 38.98
N ILE A 261 72.01 -46.53 39.24
CA ILE A 261 72.20 -47.66 38.32
C ILE A 261 71.57 -48.91 38.93
N GLU A 262 70.84 -49.67 38.11
CA GLU A 262 70.24 -50.96 38.46
C GLU A 262 70.67 -52.04 37.45
N LEU A 263 70.87 -53.27 37.92
CA LEU A 263 71.15 -54.42 37.04
C LEU A 263 69.83 -54.91 36.46
N VAL A 264 69.73 -54.98 35.14
CA VAL A 264 68.57 -55.53 34.42
C VAL A 264 68.91 -56.94 33.98
N ASP A 265 68.10 -57.93 34.37
CA ASP A 265 68.28 -59.32 33.96
C ASP A 265 68.09 -59.46 32.44
N LYS A 266 68.84 -60.39 31.82
CA LYS A 266 68.62 -60.74 30.41
C LYS A 266 67.22 -61.37 30.30
N GLU A 267 66.30 -60.70 29.62
CA GLU A 267 65.14 -61.39 29.06
C GLU A 267 65.65 -62.48 28.09
N ASN A 268 65.19 -63.72 28.32
CA ASN A 268 65.46 -64.89 27.49
C ASN A 268 64.79 -64.78 26.12
#